data_AF-A0A965R853-F1
#
_entry.id   AF-A0A965R853-F1
#
_cell.length_a   1.000
_cell.length_b   1.000
_cell.length_c   1.000
_cell.angle_alpha   90.00
_cell.angle_beta   90.00
_cell.angle_gamma   90.00
#
_symmetry.space_group_name_H-M   'P 1'
#
loop_
_entity.id
_entity.type
_entity.pdbx_description
1 polymer ?
#
loop_
_entity_poly.entity_id
_entity_poly.type
_entity_poly.pdbx_seq_one_letter_code
_entity_poly.pdbx_strand_id
1 'polypeptide(L)'
;MTSAIHNIIADPNFDLALKAVAEKVLDHKRINEDDALLLFEKGSLPFVGALANYIAQSLHGTTVYYNRNFHIEPTNVCVYTCNFCSYSRQYKHRDDGWELSIEQMLDMVKKYDGQPVTEVHIVGGVHPKMNLEFFCELIAKIKAHRPDLHIKGFTAVELDYMFRKAKLSTKEGLQQLKDAGLQSLPGGGAEIFAPLIRAQICPDKVDGAGWLAIHQTAHELGMHSNATMLYGHIESYRDRIAHMQALRSLQDQTKGFNCFIPLKFRN
;
A
#
# COMPACT_ATOMS: atom_id res chain seq x y z
N MET A 1 -20.58 2.65 23.29
CA MET A 1 -20.08 1.90 22.13
C MET A 1 -20.14 0.41 22.36
N THR A 2 -19.53 -0.09 23.45
CA THR A 2 -19.69 -1.49 23.89
C THR A 2 -21.16 -1.89 23.97
N SER A 3 -22.06 -0.97 24.35
CA SER A 3 -23.52 -1.17 24.34
C SER A 3 -24.08 -1.69 23.01
N ALA A 4 -23.60 -1.22 21.86
CA ALA A 4 -24.10 -1.69 20.55
C ALA A 4 -23.71 -3.16 20.28
N ILE A 5 -22.46 -3.53 20.59
CA ILE A 5 -21.98 -4.91 20.44
C ILE A 5 -22.72 -5.82 21.42
N HIS A 6 -22.81 -5.43 22.70
CA HIS A 6 -23.51 -6.19 23.74
C HIS A 6 -24.98 -6.42 23.36
N ASN A 7 -25.68 -5.42 22.82
CA ASN A 7 -27.06 -5.56 22.36
C ASN A 7 -27.19 -6.56 21.21
N ILE A 8 -26.24 -6.57 20.25
CA ILE A 8 -26.26 -7.49 19.12
C ILE A 8 -26.02 -8.94 19.61
N ILE A 9 -25.03 -9.15 20.47
CA ILE A 9 -24.66 -10.51 20.93
C ILE A 9 -25.53 -11.03 22.09
N ALA A 10 -26.43 -10.20 22.62
CA ALA A 10 -27.42 -10.59 23.64
C ALA A 10 -28.66 -11.27 23.04
N ASP A 11 -28.85 -11.23 21.72
CA ASP A 11 -29.90 -12.01 21.05
C ASP A 11 -29.66 -13.51 21.31
N PRO A 12 -30.62 -14.24 21.91
CA PRO A 12 -30.47 -15.66 22.20
C PRO A 12 -30.30 -16.53 20.95
N ASN A 13 -30.66 -16.02 19.76
CA ASN A 13 -30.48 -16.71 18.47
C ASN A 13 -29.19 -16.31 17.75
N PHE A 14 -28.34 -15.47 18.35
CA PHE A 14 -27.09 -15.05 17.73
C PHE A 14 -26.10 -16.23 17.59
N ASP A 15 -25.38 -16.30 16.46
CA ASP A 15 -24.42 -17.37 16.20
C ASP A 15 -23.32 -17.37 17.28
N LEU A 16 -23.20 -18.48 18.01
CA LEU A 16 -22.26 -18.63 19.12
C LEU A 16 -20.80 -18.49 18.69
N ALA A 17 -20.46 -18.88 17.46
CA ALA A 17 -19.12 -18.72 16.93
C ALA A 17 -18.82 -17.23 16.65
N LEU A 18 -19.78 -16.48 16.07
CA LEU A 18 -19.64 -15.03 15.92
C LEU A 18 -19.55 -14.32 17.27
N LYS A 19 -20.29 -14.80 18.27
CA LYS A 19 -20.20 -14.28 19.65
C LYS A 19 -18.80 -14.46 20.24
N ALA A 20 -18.20 -15.64 20.09
CA ALA A 20 -16.84 -15.89 20.55
C ALA A 20 -15.80 -14.96 19.87
N VAL A 21 -16.00 -14.63 18.59
CA VAL A 21 -15.17 -13.63 17.89
C VAL A 21 -15.38 -12.23 18.47
N ALA A 22 -16.62 -11.83 18.75
CA ALA A 22 -16.91 -10.54 19.38
C ALA A 22 -16.26 -10.40 20.76
N GLU A 23 -16.31 -11.44 21.59
CA GLU A 23 -15.68 -11.48 22.91
C GLU A 23 -14.16 -11.31 22.81
N LYS A 24 -13.50 -11.98 21.84
CA LYS A 24 -12.07 -11.74 21.55
C LYS A 24 -11.79 -10.27 21.22
N VAL A 25 -12.61 -9.67 20.35
CA VAL A 25 -12.45 -8.26 19.93
C VAL A 25 -12.65 -7.30 21.10
N LEU A 26 -13.66 -7.52 21.95
CA LEU A 26 -13.93 -6.73 23.15
C LEU A 26 -12.77 -6.78 24.15
N ASP A 27 -12.13 -7.95 24.27
CA ASP A 27 -10.94 -8.18 25.10
C ASP A 27 -9.62 -7.72 24.46
N HIS A 28 -9.65 -7.05 23.30
CA HIS A 28 -8.46 -6.68 22.52
C HIS A 28 -7.55 -7.87 22.16
N LYS A 29 -8.12 -9.07 22.07
CA LYS A 29 -7.42 -10.29 21.64
C LYS A 29 -7.40 -10.36 20.13
N ARG A 30 -6.26 -10.81 19.59
CA ARG A 30 -6.08 -11.04 18.16
C ARG A 30 -7.00 -12.16 17.67
N ILE A 31 -7.72 -11.90 16.59
CA ILE A 31 -8.48 -12.91 15.85
C ILE A 31 -7.56 -13.72 14.92
N ASN A 32 -7.86 -15.01 14.77
CA ASN A 32 -7.14 -15.90 13.87
C ASN A 32 -7.79 -15.92 12.46
N GLU A 33 -7.27 -16.76 11.57
CA GLU A 33 -7.75 -16.85 10.18
C GLU A 33 -9.18 -17.43 10.08
N ASP A 34 -9.53 -18.40 10.94
CA ASP A 34 -10.86 -18.99 10.98
C ASP A 34 -11.91 -17.99 11.50
N ASP A 35 -11.55 -17.22 12.52
CA ASP A 35 -12.37 -16.11 13.02
C ASP A 35 -12.63 -15.09 11.90
N ALA A 36 -11.59 -14.73 11.14
CA ALA A 36 -11.70 -13.79 10.03
C ALA A 36 -12.57 -14.35 8.89
N LEU A 37 -12.42 -15.63 8.56
CA LEU A 37 -13.25 -16.29 7.55
C LEU A 37 -14.72 -16.31 7.97
N LEU A 38 -15.00 -16.65 9.22
CA LEU A 38 -16.34 -16.63 9.78
C LEU A 38 -16.98 -15.24 9.66
N LEU A 39 -16.21 -14.17 9.92
CA LEU A 39 -16.69 -12.79 9.75
C LEU A 39 -16.99 -12.46 8.28
N PHE A 40 -16.17 -12.90 7.33
CA PHE A 40 -16.43 -12.69 5.90
C PHE A 40 -17.67 -13.43 5.40
N GLU A 41 -17.90 -14.66 5.87
CA GLU A 41 -18.98 -15.52 5.38
C GLU A 41 -20.32 -15.27 6.07
N LYS A 42 -20.31 -14.94 7.37
CA LYS A 42 -21.52 -14.87 8.20
C LYS A 42 -21.71 -13.55 8.94
N GLY A 43 -20.70 -12.69 9.00
CA GLY A 43 -20.78 -11.42 9.71
C GLY A 43 -21.73 -10.45 9.01
N SER A 44 -22.84 -10.10 9.66
CA SER A 44 -23.74 -9.06 9.15
C SER A 44 -23.04 -7.69 9.17
N LEU A 45 -23.37 -6.81 8.23
CA LEU A 45 -22.77 -5.48 8.15
C LEU A 45 -22.91 -4.67 9.46
N PRO A 46 -24.07 -4.63 10.15
CA PRO A 46 -24.17 -3.95 11.44
C PRO A 46 -23.26 -4.55 12.52
N PHE A 47 -23.12 -5.88 12.54
CA PHE A 47 -22.29 -6.57 13.52
C PHE A 47 -20.80 -6.27 13.30
N VAL A 48 -20.29 -6.49 12.08
CA VAL A 48 -18.88 -6.24 11.74
C VAL A 48 -18.57 -4.75 11.86
N GLY A 49 -19.50 -3.88 11.46
CA GLY A 49 -19.38 -2.43 11.63
C GLY A 49 -19.26 -2.01 13.10
N ALA A 50 -20.04 -2.63 13.99
CA ALA A 50 -19.96 -2.36 15.43
C ALA A 50 -18.60 -2.79 16.02
N LEU A 51 -18.11 -3.98 15.66
CA LEU A 51 -16.78 -4.46 16.09
C LEU A 51 -15.65 -3.56 15.57
N ALA A 52 -15.67 -3.22 14.28
CA ALA A 52 -14.66 -2.37 13.66
C ALA A 52 -14.66 -0.97 14.27
N ASN A 53 -15.84 -0.38 14.49
CA ASN A 53 -15.97 0.93 15.12
C ASN A 53 -15.47 0.93 16.58
N TYR A 54 -15.75 -0.13 17.35
CA TYR A 54 -15.20 -0.28 18.70
C TYR A 54 -13.66 -0.23 18.70
N ILE A 55 -13.01 -1.00 17.81
CA ILE A 55 -11.55 -0.99 17.69
C ILE A 55 -11.04 0.40 17.24
N ALA A 56 -11.64 0.99 16.20
CA ALA A 56 -11.23 2.30 15.70
C ALA A 56 -11.32 3.38 16.78
N GLN A 57 -12.41 3.43 17.54
CA GLN A 57 -12.59 4.42 18.59
C GLN A 57 -11.72 4.14 19.82
N SER A 58 -11.38 2.88 20.11
CA SER A 58 -10.42 2.55 21.16
C SER A 58 -9.00 3.03 20.85
N LEU A 59 -8.62 3.04 19.57
CA LEU A 59 -7.28 3.44 19.10
C LEU A 59 -7.17 4.94 18.81
N HIS A 60 -8.25 5.56 18.32
CA HIS A 60 -8.20 6.91 17.73
C HIS A 60 -9.24 7.88 18.33
N GLY A 61 -10.12 7.40 19.21
CA GLY A 61 -11.26 8.17 19.71
C GLY A 61 -12.18 8.60 18.56
N THR A 62 -12.35 9.91 18.39
CA THR A 62 -13.13 10.52 17.30
C THR A 62 -12.23 11.19 16.24
N THR A 63 -10.91 10.98 16.31
CA THR A 63 -9.95 11.64 15.42
C THR A 63 -9.99 11.03 14.03
N VAL A 64 -10.05 11.88 13.01
CA VAL A 64 -9.92 11.50 11.60
C VAL A 64 -8.71 12.22 11.01
N TYR A 65 -7.72 11.44 10.56
CA TYR A 65 -6.45 11.98 10.05
C TYR A 65 -6.53 12.28 8.56
N TYR A 66 -5.93 13.40 8.16
CA TYR A 66 -5.67 13.75 6.77
C TYR A 66 -4.39 14.58 6.69
N ASN A 67 -3.77 14.64 5.52
CA ASN A 67 -2.64 15.53 5.26
C ASN A 67 -2.83 16.29 3.94
N ARG A 68 -1.91 17.21 3.65
CA ARG A 68 -1.89 17.98 2.40
C ARG A 68 -0.72 17.49 1.55
N ASN A 69 -1.02 16.64 0.60
CA ASN A 69 -0.05 16.10 -0.35
C ASN A 69 -0.43 16.44 -1.79
N PHE A 70 0.51 16.27 -2.72
CA PHE A 70 0.26 16.30 -4.15
C PHE A 70 0.97 15.13 -4.85
N HIS A 71 0.54 14.84 -6.07
CA HIS A 71 1.02 13.71 -6.85
C HIS A 71 1.91 14.15 -8.00
N ILE A 72 3.00 13.42 -8.24
CA ILE A 72 3.76 13.45 -9.48
C ILE A 72 3.66 12.05 -10.07
N GLU A 73 3.21 12.00 -11.33
CA GLU A 73 3.13 10.80 -12.13
C GLU A 73 4.20 10.87 -13.22
N PRO A 74 5.40 10.30 -13.01
CA PRO A 74 6.51 10.45 -13.96
C PRO A 74 6.14 9.97 -15.36
N THR A 75 5.39 8.87 -15.45
CA THR A 75 4.92 8.30 -16.70
C THR A 75 3.65 7.48 -16.47
N ASN A 76 2.80 7.40 -17.49
CA ASN A 76 1.68 6.47 -17.57
C ASN A 76 1.99 5.25 -18.47
N VAL A 77 3.24 5.09 -18.92
CA VAL A 77 3.72 3.97 -19.74
C VAL A 77 4.37 2.94 -18.83
N CYS A 78 4.04 1.67 -19.01
CA CYS A 78 4.53 0.60 -18.15
C CYS A 78 5.09 -0.57 -18.96
N VAL A 79 6.21 -1.14 -18.50
CA VAL A 79 6.75 -2.41 -19.04
C VAL A 79 5.93 -3.63 -18.63
N TYR A 80 5.05 -3.49 -17.62
CA TYR A 80 4.20 -4.56 -17.12
C TYR A 80 2.79 -4.46 -17.68
N THR A 81 2.15 -5.62 -17.88
CA THR A 81 0.75 -5.71 -18.27
C THR A 81 -0.08 -6.20 -17.08
N CYS A 82 -1.08 -5.43 -16.67
CA CYS A 82 -2.00 -5.80 -15.60
C CYS A 82 -3.43 -5.61 -16.07
N ASN A 83 -4.29 -6.60 -15.81
CA ASN A 83 -5.64 -6.63 -16.38
C ASN A 83 -6.60 -5.58 -15.79
N PHE A 84 -6.17 -4.89 -14.74
CA PHE A 84 -6.96 -3.93 -13.97
C PHE A 84 -6.37 -2.51 -13.98
N CYS A 85 -5.20 -2.32 -14.61
CA CYS A 85 -4.45 -1.08 -14.50
C CYS A 85 -4.66 -0.20 -15.72
N SER A 86 -5.04 1.06 -15.51
CA SER A 86 -5.12 2.07 -16.58
C SER A 86 -3.78 2.34 -17.26
N TYR A 87 -2.65 1.99 -16.61
CA TYR A 87 -1.29 2.10 -17.16
C TYR A 87 -0.85 0.86 -17.94
N SER A 88 -1.70 -0.16 -18.13
CA SER A 88 -1.39 -1.30 -19.00
C SER A 88 -1.39 -0.91 -20.50
N ARG A 89 -1.04 0.34 -20.80
CA ARG A 89 -0.77 0.80 -22.15
C ARG A 89 0.48 0.06 -22.59
N GLN A 90 0.27 -1.00 -23.36
CA GLN A 90 1.37 -1.72 -23.98
C GLN A 90 2.25 -0.71 -24.70
N TYR A 91 3.57 -0.91 -24.64
CA TYR A 91 4.57 -0.08 -25.30
C TYR A 91 4.26 0.20 -26.80
N LYS A 92 3.40 -0.62 -27.41
CA LYS A 92 2.86 -0.52 -28.78
C LYS A 92 1.84 0.60 -29.02
N HIS A 93 1.26 1.22 -27.98
CA HIS A 93 0.29 2.33 -28.08
C HIS A 93 0.84 3.60 -27.41
N ARG A 94 2.12 3.91 -27.71
CA ARG A 94 2.89 5.00 -27.07
C ARG A 94 2.36 6.41 -27.34
N ASP A 95 1.51 6.58 -28.34
CA ASP A 95 1.08 7.89 -28.82
C ASP A 95 0.23 8.68 -27.79
N ASP A 96 -0.41 7.99 -26.85
CA ASP A 96 -1.14 8.62 -25.73
C ASP A 96 -0.32 8.61 -24.41
N GLY A 97 0.93 8.15 -24.44
CA GLY A 97 1.81 8.06 -23.27
C GLY A 97 2.63 9.32 -23.03
N TRP A 98 3.06 9.56 -21.79
CA TRP A 98 4.04 10.59 -21.47
C TRP A 98 5.22 10.06 -20.67
N GLU A 99 6.37 10.70 -20.83
CA GLU A 99 7.60 10.46 -20.07
C GLU A 99 8.08 11.84 -19.59
N LEU A 100 7.81 12.18 -18.32
CA LEU A 100 8.24 13.48 -17.79
C LEU A 100 9.75 13.51 -17.59
N SER A 101 10.37 14.63 -17.94
CA SER A 101 11.75 14.92 -17.56
C SER A 101 11.85 15.36 -16.09
N ILE A 102 13.06 15.30 -15.52
CA ILE A 102 13.34 15.82 -14.17
C ILE A 102 12.93 17.30 -14.06
N GLU A 103 13.22 18.11 -15.07
CA GLU A 103 12.87 19.53 -15.06
C GLU A 103 11.35 19.75 -15.07
N GLN A 104 10.60 18.97 -15.85
CA GLN A 104 9.12 19.04 -15.83
C GLN A 104 8.55 18.65 -14.46
N MET A 105 9.10 17.62 -13.81
CA MET A 105 8.67 17.22 -12.47
C MET A 105 9.05 18.26 -11.41
N LEU A 106 10.22 18.88 -11.52
CA LEU A 106 10.60 20.00 -10.66
C LEU A 106 9.69 21.20 -10.85
N ASP A 107 9.29 21.52 -12.08
CA ASP A 107 8.34 22.60 -12.34
C ASP A 107 6.97 22.29 -11.74
N MET A 108 6.57 21.02 -11.66
CA MET A 108 5.39 20.61 -10.89
C MET A 108 5.57 20.88 -9.38
N VAL A 109 6.74 20.56 -8.81
CA VAL A 109 7.03 20.86 -7.39
C VAL A 109 6.98 22.38 -7.13
N LYS A 110 7.58 23.19 -8.00
CA LYS A 110 7.61 24.66 -7.89
C LYS A 110 6.21 25.29 -7.90
N LYS A 111 5.23 24.68 -8.59
CA LYS A 111 3.83 25.16 -8.56
C LYS A 111 3.22 25.13 -7.15
N TYR A 112 3.78 24.34 -6.23
CA TYR A 112 3.37 24.26 -4.84
C TYR A 112 4.23 25.09 -3.89
N ASP A 113 5.15 25.91 -4.39
CA ASP A 113 5.91 26.85 -3.57
C ASP A 113 4.97 27.84 -2.87
N GLY A 114 5.25 28.13 -1.60
CA GLY A 114 4.38 28.94 -0.75
C GLY A 114 3.05 28.28 -0.35
N GLN A 115 2.73 27.09 -0.87
CA GLN A 115 1.54 26.34 -0.45
C GLN A 115 1.85 25.44 0.75
N PRO A 116 0.89 25.24 1.68
CA PRO A 116 1.07 24.41 2.88
C PRO A 116 0.90 22.91 2.56
N VAL A 117 1.58 22.43 1.52
CA VAL A 117 1.73 20.99 1.26
C VAL A 117 2.94 20.47 2.04
N THR A 118 2.80 19.30 2.64
CA THR A 118 3.82 18.70 3.51
C THR A 118 4.52 17.51 2.86
N GLU A 119 3.94 16.97 1.79
CA GLU A 119 4.37 15.71 1.20
C GLU A 119 4.10 15.66 -0.31
N VAL A 120 5.01 15.06 -1.08
CA VAL A 120 4.80 14.68 -2.48
C VAL A 120 4.79 13.16 -2.61
N HIS A 121 3.82 12.64 -3.36
CA HIS A 121 3.72 11.21 -3.71
C HIS A 121 4.17 11.03 -5.14
N ILE A 122 5.17 10.18 -5.34
CA ILE A 122 5.73 9.90 -6.66
C ILE A 122 5.51 8.42 -6.97
N VAL A 123 4.51 8.13 -7.82
CA VAL A 123 4.23 6.78 -8.34
C VAL A 123 3.75 6.87 -9.78
N GLY A 124 4.04 5.85 -10.59
CA GLY A 124 3.56 5.79 -11.96
C GLY A 124 3.78 4.44 -12.62
N GLY A 125 3.87 4.46 -13.95
CA GLY A 125 4.30 3.31 -14.74
C GLY A 125 5.79 3.01 -14.56
N VAL A 126 6.18 1.76 -14.79
CA VAL A 126 7.59 1.33 -14.75
C VAL A 126 8.19 1.50 -16.14
N HIS A 127 9.20 2.36 -16.28
CA HIS A 127 9.79 2.70 -17.57
C HIS A 127 11.32 2.58 -17.57
N PRO A 128 11.96 1.99 -18.62
CA PRO A 128 13.41 1.71 -18.61
C PRO A 128 14.32 2.94 -18.46
N LYS A 129 13.87 4.11 -18.92
CA LYS A 129 14.64 5.37 -18.80
C LYS A 129 14.54 6.00 -17.41
N MET A 130 13.57 5.59 -16.59
CA MET A 130 13.36 6.09 -15.23
C MET A 130 13.98 5.09 -14.26
N ASN A 131 15.30 4.96 -14.34
CA ASN A 131 16.09 4.03 -13.54
C ASN A 131 16.43 4.62 -12.16
N LEU A 132 17.22 3.88 -11.39
CA LEU A 132 17.64 4.29 -10.05
C LEU A 132 18.36 5.64 -10.06
N GLU A 133 19.29 5.86 -10.99
CA GLU A 133 20.07 7.09 -11.08
C GLU A 133 19.17 8.30 -11.39
N PHE A 134 18.23 8.15 -12.33
CA PHE A 134 17.25 9.19 -12.66
C PHE A 134 16.45 9.62 -11.43
N PHE A 135 15.97 8.66 -10.64
CA PHE A 135 15.17 8.97 -9.45
C PHE A 135 16.02 9.49 -8.29
N CYS A 136 17.26 9.03 -8.09
CA CYS A 136 18.19 9.63 -7.15
C CYS A 136 18.44 11.11 -7.49
N GLU A 137 18.68 11.44 -8.77
CA GLU A 137 18.86 12.83 -9.22
C GLU A 137 17.59 13.66 -8.98
N LEU A 138 16.41 13.15 -9.35
CA LEU A 138 15.15 13.83 -9.12
C LEU A 138 14.94 14.15 -7.63
N ILE A 139 15.08 13.15 -6.76
CA ILE A 139 14.88 13.29 -5.31
C ILE A 139 15.86 14.32 -4.75
N ALA A 140 17.16 14.22 -5.09
CA ALA A 140 18.16 15.17 -4.63
C ALA A 140 17.84 16.61 -5.06
N LYS A 141 17.40 16.82 -6.30
CA LYS A 141 16.97 18.13 -6.80
C LYS A 141 15.72 18.65 -6.10
N ILE A 142 14.73 17.79 -5.83
CA ILE A 142 13.53 18.16 -5.06
C ILE A 142 13.93 18.58 -3.65
N LYS A 143 14.80 17.82 -2.96
CA LYS A 143 15.28 18.17 -1.61
C LYS A 143 16.12 19.45 -1.60
N ALA A 144 16.93 19.70 -2.63
CA ALA A 144 17.67 20.94 -2.75
C ALA A 144 16.75 22.16 -2.91
N HIS A 145 15.66 22.03 -3.67
CA HIS A 145 14.66 23.10 -3.86
C HIS A 145 13.73 23.27 -2.65
N ARG A 146 13.24 22.16 -2.07
CA ARG A 146 12.36 22.14 -0.88
C ARG A 146 12.84 21.12 0.17
N PRO A 147 13.80 21.51 1.04
CA PRO A 147 14.35 20.62 2.06
C PRO A 147 13.32 20.02 3.03
N ASP A 148 12.23 20.75 3.30
CA ASP A 148 11.19 20.31 4.25
C ASP A 148 10.11 19.43 3.62
N LEU A 149 10.06 19.33 2.28
CA LEU A 149 9.04 18.52 1.61
C LEU A 149 9.34 17.02 1.82
N HIS A 150 8.39 16.28 2.41
CA HIS A 150 8.50 14.83 2.55
C HIS A 150 8.32 14.17 1.19
N ILE A 151 9.25 13.28 0.82
CA ILE A 151 9.16 12.53 -0.44
C ILE A 151 8.73 11.10 -0.13
N LYS A 152 7.51 10.75 -0.59
CA LYS A 152 6.96 9.40 -0.55
C LYS A 152 6.95 8.79 -1.95
N GLY A 153 7.67 7.71 -2.12
CA GLY A 153 7.85 6.97 -3.38
C GLY A 153 8.79 5.82 -3.09
N PHE A 154 8.92 4.77 -3.88
CA PHE A 154 8.09 4.31 -4.98
C PHE A 154 7.35 3.05 -4.51
N THR A 155 6.48 2.47 -5.32
CA THR A 155 5.93 1.15 -5.00
C THR A 155 7.03 0.08 -5.04
N ALA A 156 6.84 -1.03 -4.33
CA ALA A 156 7.78 -2.16 -4.39
C ALA A 156 7.95 -2.74 -5.81
N VAL A 157 6.96 -2.56 -6.68
CA VAL A 157 7.03 -2.97 -8.10
C VAL A 157 8.04 -2.13 -8.88
N GLU A 158 8.02 -0.81 -8.69
CA GLU A 158 9.00 0.10 -9.30
C GLU A 158 10.41 -0.15 -8.75
N LEU A 159 10.52 -0.33 -7.42
CA LEU A 159 11.78 -0.61 -6.73
C LEU A 159 12.43 -1.92 -7.19
N ASP A 160 11.65 -3.02 -7.27
CA ASP A 160 12.15 -4.30 -7.79
C ASP A 160 12.76 -4.15 -9.19
N TYR A 161 12.05 -3.48 -10.09
CA TYR A 161 12.54 -3.27 -11.45
C TYR A 161 13.84 -2.46 -11.46
N MET A 162 13.88 -1.34 -10.74
CA MET A 162 15.07 -0.49 -10.65
C MET A 162 16.28 -1.25 -10.12
N PHE A 163 16.10 -2.00 -9.02
CA PHE A 163 17.21 -2.70 -8.37
C PHE A 163 17.73 -3.86 -9.22
N ARG A 164 16.84 -4.65 -9.84
CA ARG A 164 17.27 -5.70 -10.77
C ARG A 164 18.01 -5.14 -11.98
N LYS A 165 17.58 -4.00 -12.52
CA LYS A 165 18.27 -3.35 -13.65
C LYS A 165 19.64 -2.78 -13.26
N ALA A 166 19.74 -2.20 -12.06
CA ALA A 166 21.00 -1.71 -11.51
C ALA A 166 21.92 -2.84 -11.00
N LYS A 167 21.45 -4.09 -10.96
CA LYS A 167 22.14 -5.26 -10.37
C LYS A 167 22.51 -5.04 -8.91
N LEU A 168 21.62 -4.39 -8.16
CA LEU A 168 21.77 -4.13 -6.74
C LEU A 168 20.86 -5.02 -5.91
N SER A 169 21.29 -5.32 -4.70
CA SER A 169 20.38 -5.83 -3.68
C SER A 169 19.35 -4.75 -3.30
N THR A 170 18.22 -5.20 -2.74
CA THR A 170 17.18 -4.31 -2.21
C THR A 170 17.73 -3.32 -1.19
N LYS A 171 18.65 -3.76 -0.33
CA LYS A 171 19.26 -2.91 0.70
C LYS A 171 20.12 -1.81 0.09
N GLU A 172 20.97 -2.14 -0.89
CA GLU A 172 21.83 -1.16 -1.56
C GLU A 172 21.00 -0.14 -2.33
N GLY A 173 20.00 -0.59 -3.09
CA GLY A 173 19.14 0.29 -3.86
C GLY A 173 18.29 1.23 -2.99
N LEU A 174 17.68 0.71 -1.92
CA LEU A 174 16.94 1.53 -0.95
C LEU A 174 17.86 2.51 -0.20
N GLN A 175 19.06 2.09 0.16
CA GLN A 175 20.03 2.98 0.82
C GLN A 175 20.40 4.14 -0.10
N GLN A 176 20.65 3.90 -1.40
CA GLN A 176 20.93 4.97 -2.36
C GLN A 176 19.76 5.96 -2.49
N LEU A 177 18.53 5.46 -2.58
CA LEU A 177 17.33 6.32 -2.63
C LEU A 177 17.15 7.13 -1.34
N LYS A 178 17.37 6.49 -0.18
CA LYS A 178 17.31 7.14 1.13
C LYS A 178 18.36 8.23 1.26
N ASP A 179 19.60 7.98 0.83
CA ASP A 179 20.70 8.94 0.83
C ASP A 179 20.42 10.12 -0.11
N ALA A 180 19.74 9.88 -1.23
CA ALA A 180 19.25 10.95 -2.11
C ALA A 180 18.12 11.80 -1.48
N GLY A 181 17.43 11.27 -0.47
CA GLY A 181 16.40 11.98 0.29
C GLY A 181 15.00 11.35 0.28
N LEU A 182 14.86 10.08 -0.14
CA LEU A 182 13.60 9.34 -0.02
C LEU A 182 13.28 9.05 1.45
N GLN A 183 12.03 9.27 1.87
CA GLN A 183 11.67 9.22 3.29
C GLN A 183 10.65 8.13 3.66
N SER A 184 9.74 7.76 2.76
CA SER A 184 8.80 6.66 3.00
C SER A 184 8.30 6.02 1.71
N LEU A 185 7.76 4.80 1.82
CA LEU A 185 7.18 4.10 0.68
C LEU A 185 5.64 4.14 0.70
N PRO A 186 4.97 4.37 -0.44
CA PRO A 186 3.54 4.09 -0.57
C PRO A 186 3.28 2.58 -0.51
N GLY A 187 2.00 2.18 -0.39
CA GLY A 187 1.63 0.77 -0.24
C GLY A 187 1.23 0.04 -1.52
N GLY A 188 1.32 0.69 -2.68
CA GLY A 188 0.84 0.15 -3.95
C GLY A 188 1.61 -1.08 -4.45
N GLY A 189 1.01 -1.79 -5.41
CA GLY A 189 1.63 -2.95 -6.07
C GLY A 189 1.50 -4.28 -5.33
N ALA A 190 0.90 -4.28 -4.14
CA ALA A 190 0.65 -5.48 -3.35
C ALA A 190 -0.43 -6.38 -4.00
N GLU A 191 -1.47 -5.78 -4.56
CA GLU A 191 -2.62 -6.47 -5.17
C GLU A 191 -3.23 -7.53 -4.23
N ILE A 192 -3.32 -8.78 -4.67
CA ILE A 192 -3.47 -9.98 -3.84
C ILE A 192 -2.14 -10.76 -3.90
N PHE A 193 -1.71 -11.36 -2.79
CA PHE A 193 -0.43 -12.08 -2.75
C PHE A 193 -0.51 -13.51 -3.26
N ALA A 194 -1.70 -14.12 -3.23
CA ALA A 194 -1.92 -15.51 -3.66
C ALA A 194 -1.38 -15.74 -5.09
N PRO A 195 -0.42 -16.67 -5.30
CA PRO A 195 0.26 -16.83 -6.58
C PRO A 195 -0.68 -17.10 -7.76
N LEU A 196 -1.72 -17.90 -7.57
CA LEU A 196 -2.70 -18.22 -8.63
C LEU A 196 -3.52 -17.00 -9.05
N ILE A 197 -3.83 -16.09 -8.12
CA ILE A 197 -4.51 -14.83 -8.43
C ILE A 197 -3.53 -13.90 -9.16
N ARG A 198 -2.30 -13.74 -8.65
CA ARG A 198 -1.27 -12.90 -9.28
C ARG A 198 -0.94 -13.32 -10.70
N ALA A 199 -0.81 -14.63 -10.95
CA ALA A 199 -0.53 -15.17 -12.28
C ALA A 199 -1.62 -14.77 -13.30
N GLN A 200 -2.86 -14.58 -12.84
CA GLN A 200 -3.95 -14.16 -13.69
C GLN A 200 -4.01 -12.64 -13.88
N ILE A 201 -3.74 -11.85 -12.85
CA ILE A 201 -4.00 -10.39 -12.88
C ILE A 201 -2.76 -9.53 -13.16
N CYS A 202 -1.56 -9.99 -12.77
CA CYS A 202 -0.30 -9.25 -12.89
C CYS A 202 0.94 -10.18 -12.85
N PRO A 203 1.08 -11.12 -13.80
CA PRO A 203 2.11 -12.17 -13.75
C PRO A 203 3.55 -11.65 -13.79
N ASP A 204 3.79 -10.48 -14.38
CA ASP A 204 5.14 -9.97 -14.64
C ASP A 204 5.72 -9.13 -13.49
N LYS A 205 4.87 -8.71 -12.53
CA LYS A 205 5.29 -7.90 -11.37
C LYS A 205 6.05 -8.76 -10.36
N VAL A 206 6.81 -8.10 -9.47
CA VAL A 206 7.33 -8.74 -8.25
C VAL A 206 6.22 -9.50 -7.52
N ASP A 207 6.52 -10.69 -7.00
CA ASP A 207 5.54 -11.51 -6.28
C ASP A 207 5.29 -10.99 -4.85
N GLY A 208 4.39 -11.65 -4.12
CA GLY A 208 4.06 -11.22 -2.75
C GLY A 208 5.25 -11.30 -1.78
N ALA A 209 6.11 -12.31 -1.93
CA ALA A 209 7.28 -12.47 -1.09
C ALA A 209 8.32 -11.36 -1.35
N GLY A 210 8.58 -11.04 -2.63
CA GLY A 210 9.45 -9.95 -3.02
C GLY A 210 8.91 -8.58 -2.59
N TRP A 211 7.59 -8.37 -2.70
CA TRP A 211 6.94 -7.15 -2.19
C TRP A 211 7.19 -7.00 -0.67
N LEU A 212 6.94 -8.05 0.10
CA LEU A 212 7.17 -8.05 1.56
C LEU A 212 8.65 -7.83 1.90
N ALA A 213 9.58 -8.44 1.17
CA ALA A 213 11.02 -8.30 1.40
C ALA A 213 11.51 -6.86 1.17
N ILE A 214 10.96 -6.15 0.18
CA ILE A 214 11.26 -4.74 -0.06
C ILE A 214 10.80 -3.86 1.10
N HIS A 215 9.55 -4.04 1.56
CA HIS A 215 9.02 -3.29 2.69
C HIS A 215 9.75 -3.63 4.00
N GLN A 216 10.09 -4.91 4.22
CA GLN A 216 10.91 -5.33 5.36
C GLN A 216 12.25 -4.58 5.37
N THR A 217 12.96 -4.59 4.24
CA THR A 217 14.27 -3.92 4.13
C THR A 217 14.13 -2.41 4.37
N ALA A 218 13.08 -1.78 3.84
CA ALA A 218 12.82 -0.36 4.09
C ALA A 218 12.62 -0.07 5.59
N HIS A 219 11.87 -0.92 6.30
CA HIS A 219 11.65 -0.78 7.73
C HIS A 219 12.94 -0.99 8.55
N GLU A 220 13.77 -1.96 8.16
CA GLU A 220 15.09 -2.19 8.77
C GLU A 220 16.06 -1.01 8.54
N LEU A 221 15.88 -0.26 7.46
CA LEU A 221 16.58 1.01 7.20
C LEU A 221 15.95 2.22 7.93
N GLY A 222 14.92 2.00 8.76
CA GLY A 222 14.24 3.04 9.53
C GLY A 222 13.24 3.88 8.73
N MET A 223 12.84 3.43 7.54
CA MET A 223 11.77 4.07 6.77
C MET A 223 10.41 3.51 7.19
N HIS A 224 9.36 4.31 7.02
CA HIS A 224 7.98 3.84 7.14
C HIS A 224 7.39 3.53 5.77
N SER A 225 6.34 2.71 5.76
CA SER A 225 5.57 2.46 4.55
C SER A 225 4.07 2.25 4.82
N ASN A 226 3.30 2.08 3.75
CA ASN A 226 1.91 1.64 3.83
C ASN A 226 1.76 0.27 3.15
N ALA A 227 0.60 -0.36 3.28
CA ALA A 227 0.24 -1.59 2.57
C ALA A 227 -1.16 -1.48 1.97
N THR A 228 -1.32 -1.92 0.73
CA THR A 228 -2.65 -2.00 0.08
C THR A 228 -3.10 -3.44 -0.10
N MET A 229 -4.39 -3.65 -0.32
CA MET A 229 -4.93 -4.91 -0.82
C MET A 229 -6.00 -4.60 -1.87
N LEU A 230 -5.80 -5.06 -3.11
CA LEU A 230 -6.85 -4.99 -4.14
C LEU A 230 -7.91 -6.04 -3.82
N TYR A 231 -9.19 -5.68 -3.84
CA TYR A 231 -10.27 -6.60 -3.51
C TYR A 231 -11.52 -6.37 -4.36
N GLY A 232 -12.35 -7.40 -4.43
CA GLY A 232 -13.63 -7.41 -5.15
C GLY A 232 -13.50 -7.83 -6.61
N HIS A 233 -12.54 -8.70 -6.93
CA HIS A 233 -12.36 -9.30 -8.24
C HIS A 233 -12.47 -10.84 -8.16
N ILE A 234 -11.53 -11.57 -8.77
CA ILE A 234 -11.52 -13.04 -8.87
C ILE A 234 -11.05 -13.78 -7.61
N GLU A 235 -10.68 -13.06 -6.55
CA GLU A 235 -10.07 -13.64 -5.34
C GLU A 235 -11.11 -14.17 -4.35
N SER A 236 -10.75 -15.20 -3.60
CA SER A 236 -11.56 -15.72 -2.51
C SER A 236 -11.38 -14.92 -1.21
N TYR A 237 -12.28 -15.11 -0.24
CA TYR A 237 -12.07 -14.56 1.11
C TYR A 237 -10.81 -15.12 1.77
N ARG A 238 -10.44 -16.37 1.51
CA ARG A 238 -9.19 -16.96 2.00
C ARG A 238 -7.96 -16.25 1.44
N ASP A 239 -7.99 -15.84 0.18
CA ASP A 239 -6.89 -15.07 -0.42
C ASP A 239 -6.72 -13.70 0.26
N ARG A 240 -7.83 -13.03 0.59
CA ARG A 240 -7.81 -11.76 1.35
C ARG A 240 -7.25 -11.96 2.77
N ILE A 241 -7.68 -13.01 3.46
CA ILE A 241 -7.23 -13.32 4.82
C ILE A 241 -5.73 -13.65 4.81
N ALA A 242 -5.27 -14.49 3.88
CA ALA A 242 -3.86 -14.81 3.73
C ALA A 242 -3.02 -13.57 3.43
N HIS A 243 -3.51 -12.67 2.58
CA HIS A 243 -2.86 -11.39 2.30
C HIS A 243 -2.74 -10.53 3.58
N MET A 244 -3.85 -10.32 4.31
CA MET A 244 -3.83 -9.56 5.56
C MET A 244 -2.95 -10.22 6.63
N GLN A 245 -2.92 -11.55 6.71
CA GLN A 245 -2.07 -12.27 7.64
C GLN A 245 -0.59 -12.06 7.32
N ALA A 246 -0.19 -12.08 6.04
CA ALA A 246 1.19 -11.84 5.63
C ALA A 246 1.64 -10.41 6.01
N LEU A 247 0.79 -9.41 5.73
CA LEU A 247 1.03 -8.03 6.17
C LEU A 247 1.15 -7.91 7.69
N ARG A 248 0.23 -8.56 8.43
CA ARG A 248 0.20 -8.56 9.88
C ARG A 248 1.45 -9.21 10.49
N SER A 249 1.93 -10.29 9.88
CA SER A 249 3.14 -11.01 10.31
C SER A 249 4.39 -10.16 10.11
N LEU A 250 4.49 -9.44 8.99
CA LEU A 250 5.59 -8.50 8.77
C LEU A 250 5.50 -7.28 9.70
N GLN A 251 4.29 -6.80 9.99
CA GLN A 251 4.08 -5.71 10.95
C GLN A 251 4.50 -6.10 12.36
N ASP A 252 4.25 -7.33 12.80
CA ASP A 252 4.71 -7.81 14.12
C ASP A 252 6.25 -7.79 14.23
N GLN A 253 6.95 -8.09 13.13
CA GLN A 253 8.41 -8.12 13.08
C GLN A 253 9.04 -6.72 13.02
N THR A 254 8.47 -5.84 12.18
CA THR A 254 9.15 -4.58 11.79
C THR A 254 8.47 -3.32 12.30
N LYS A 255 7.16 -3.37 12.55
CA LYS A 255 6.31 -2.23 12.98
C LYS A 255 6.38 -1.00 12.07
N GLY A 256 6.79 -1.17 10.82
CA GLY A 256 7.05 -0.07 9.89
C GLY A 256 5.86 0.37 9.04
N PHE A 257 4.77 -0.41 8.99
CA PHE A 257 3.55 0.01 8.30
C PHE A 257 2.76 1.03 9.14
N ASN A 258 2.34 2.12 8.49
CA ASN A 258 1.48 3.15 9.09
C ASN A 258 0.00 2.96 8.77
N CYS A 259 -0.32 2.49 7.56
CA CYS A 259 -1.71 2.38 7.09
C CYS A 259 -1.93 1.13 6.23
N PHE A 260 -3.05 0.46 6.48
CA PHE A 260 -3.62 -0.56 5.60
C PHE A 260 -4.74 0.04 4.74
N ILE A 261 -4.67 -0.16 3.43
CA ILE A 261 -5.51 0.55 2.45
C ILE A 261 -6.21 -0.48 1.53
N PRO A 262 -7.46 -0.85 1.83
CA PRO A 262 -8.28 -1.64 0.91
C PRO A 262 -8.56 -0.84 -0.37
N LEU A 263 -8.18 -1.40 -1.52
CA LEU A 263 -8.44 -0.81 -2.84
C LEU A 263 -9.54 -1.61 -3.52
N LYS A 264 -10.69 -0.98 -3.73
CA LYS A 264 -11.80 -1.62 -4.45
C LYS A 264 -11.46 -1.72 -5.93
N PHE A 265 -11.51 -2.92 -6.49
CA PHE A 265 -11.46 -3.14 -7.92
C PHE A 265 -12.63 -2.43 -8.63
N ARG A 266 -12.32 -1.73 -9.72
CA ARG A 266 -13.29 -1.00 -10.54
C ARG A 266 -13.19 -1.54 -11.96
N ASN A 267 -14.30 -2.12 -12.44
CA ASN A 267 -14.51 -2.43 -13.86
C ASN A 267 -14.85 -1.16 -14.64
#